data_AF-A0A7L5C103-F1
#
_entry.id   AF-A0A7L5C103-F1
#
_cell.length_a   1.000
_cell.length_b   1.000
_cell.length_c   1.000
_cell.angle_alpha   90.00
_cell.angle_beta   90.00
_cell.angle_gamma   90.00
#
_symmetry.space_group_name_H-M   'P 1'
#
loop_
_entity.id
_entity.type
_entity.pdbx_description
1 polymer ?
#
loop_
_entity_poly.entity_id
_entity_poly.type
_entity_poly.pdbx_seq_one_letter_code
_entity_poly.pdbx_strand_id
1 'polypeptide(L)'
;MDERDYQAAERALGLESAKTESPDDARLREAWEYRLAPLLDGVEADPPAGLFARIEAAIDDESSGTGAPAEVPPGAEIIDLAKLRGQVRRWRAATGVALAVAAALLLYVVVPGLAPQSAGEAARYVAVVTADDGGQAGLIIQFDTGTGIATVIPVTAPPSGKSYEIWTVPAGATRPVSLGLLPQDAVAIKGIDAAPDQLFAISLEPEGGSPTGQPTEPLYHGRVVRVE
;
A
#
# COMPACT_ATOMS: atom_id res chain seq x y z
N MET A 1 -3.32 -26.92 3.14
CA MET A 1 -4.33 -27.87 2.64
C MET A 1 -3.53 -28.98 2.02
N ASP A 2 -3.66 -30.18 2.57
CA ASP A 2 -2.75 -31.30 2.30
C ASP A 2 -3.11 -31.95 0.95
N GLU A 3 -2.13 -32.51 0.25
CA GLU A 3 -2.34 -33.22 -1.03
C GLU A 3 -3.37 -34.35 -0.88
N ARG A 4 -3.43 -34.92 0.34
CA ARG A 4 -4.41 -35.94 0.74
C ARG A 4 -5.84 -35.41 0.77
N ASP A 5 -6.06 -34.16 1.16
CA ASP A 5 -7.39 -33.53 1.16
C ASP A 5 -7.89 -33.32 -0.27
N TYR A 6 -6.96 -33.03 -1.19
CA TYR A 6 -7.26 -32.83 -2.60
C TYR A 6 -7.65 -34.14 -3.27
N GLN A 7 -6.90 -35.22 -3.04
CA GLN A 7 -7.23 -36.53 -3.60
C GLN A 7 -8.49 -37.14 -2.98
N ALA A 8 -8.76 -36.90 -1.69
CA ALA A 8 -10.02 -37.31 -1.06
C ALA A 8 -11.23 -36.61 -1.72
N ALA A 9 -11.09 -35.32 -2.05
CA ALA A 9 -12.14 -34.57 -2.75
C ALA A 9 -12.33 -35.04 -4.20
N GLU A 10 -11.26 -35.39 -4.91
CA GLU A 10 -11.34 -35.90 -6.29
C GLU A 10 -11.97 -37.30 -6.38
N ARG A 11 -11.73 -38.17 -5.38
CA ARG A 11 -12.44 -39.46 -5.25
C ARG A 11 -13.94 -39.30 -5.01
N ALA A 12 -14.34 -38.39 -4.11
CA ALA A 12 -15.76 -38.12 -3.85
C ALA A 12 -16.50 -37.56 -5.08
N LEU A 13 -15.76 -36.93 -6.00
CA LEU A 13 -16.27 -36.40 -7.26
C LEU A 13 -16.23 -37.41 -8.43
N GLY A 14 -15.73 -38.63 -8.19
CA GLY A 14 -15.66 -39.70 -9.20
C GLY A 14 -14.70 -39.41 -10.37
N LEU A 15 -13.75 -38.50 -10.20
CA LEU A 15 -12.83 -38.06 -11.26
C LEU A 15 -11.61 -38.98 -11.41
N GLU A 16 -11.32 -39.80 -10.41
CA GLU A 16 -10.27 -40.81 -10.47
C GLU A 16 -10.90 -42.20 -10.62
N SER A 17 -10.61 -42.88 -11.75
CA SER A 17 -10.99 -44.29 -11.93
C SER A 17 -10.38 -45.14 -10.84
N ALA A 18 -11.16 -46.08 -10.28
CA ALA A 18 -10.83 -46.94 -9.14
C ALA A 18 -9.41 -47.51 -9.21
N LYS A 19 -8.44 -46.77 -8.66
CA LYS A 19 -7.17 -47.33 -8.23
C LYS A 19 -7.46 -48.23 -7.04
N THR A 20 -6.76 -49.36 -6.98
CA THR A 20 -6.82 -50.30 -5.86
C THR A 20 -6.66 -49.53 -4.55
N GLU A 21 -7.70 -49.56 -3.70
CA GLU A 21 -7.71 -48.92 -2.38
C GLU A 21 -6.48 -49.40 -1.59
N SER A 22 -5.72 -48.48 -1.00
CA SER A 22 -4.59 -48.88 -0.17
C SER A 22 -5.09 -49.47 1.16
N PRO A 23 -4.36 -50.38 1.82
CA PRO A 23 -4.79 -50.94 3.10
C PRO A 23 -5.02 -49.89 4.19
N ASP A 24 -4.33 -48.76 4.13
CA ASP A 24 -4.49 -47.66 5.08
C ASP A 24 -5.72 -46.80 4.77
N ASP A 25 -6.04 -46.58 3.49
CA ASP A 25 -7.29 -45.93 3.08
C ASP A 25 -8.51 -46.76 3.52
N ALA A 26 -8.46 -48.09 3.34
CA ALA A 26 -9.52 -49.00 3.76
C ALA A 26 -9.76 -48.93 5.28
N ARG A 27 -8.69 -48.93 6.09
CA ARG A 27 -8.79 -48.78 7.55
C ARG A 27 -9.41 -47.44 7.97
N LEU A 28 -9.05 -46.36 7.27
CA LEU A 28 -9.62 -45.04 7.54
C LEU A 28 -11.12 -45.00 7.21
N ARG A 29 -11.52 -45.59 6.08
CA ARG A 29 -12.93 -45.72 5.69
C ARG A 29 -13.71 -46.51 6.74
N GLU A 30 -13.23 -47.69 7.14
CA GLU A 30 -13.86 -48.52 8.17
C GLU A 30 -13.99 -47.78 9.51
N ALA A 31 -12.95 -47.04 9.92
CA ALA A 31 -12.99 -46.24 11.13
C ALA A 31 -14.06 -45.13 11.09
N TRP A 32 -14.24 -44.49 9.93
CA TRP A 32 -15.28 -43.49 9.71
C TRP A 32 -16.67 -44.11 9.63
N GLU A 33 -16.84 -45.23 8.93
CA GLU A 33 -18.10 -45.98 8.88
C GLU A 33 -18.55 -46.38 10.28
N TYR A 34 -17.65 -46.96 11.09
CA TYR A 34 -17.95 -47.32 12.48
C TYR A 34 -18.32 -46.12 13.34
N ARG A 35 -17.62 -44.99 13.17
CA ARG A 35 -17.88 -43.76 13.94
C ARG A 35 -19.21 -43.12 13.59
N LEU A 36 -19.64 -43.23 12.32
CA LEU A 36 -20.85 -42.60 11.82
C LEU A 36 -22.07 -43.52 11.86
N ALA A 37 -21.89 -44.84 11.98
CA ALA A 37 -22.98 -45.81 12.07
C ALA A 37 -24.06 -45.45 13.11
N PRO A 38 -23.72 -44.96 14.32
CA PRO A 38 -24.75 -44.56 15.30
C PRO A 38 -25.63 -43.38 14.86
N LEU A 39 -25.24 -42.60 13.85
CA LEU A 39 -26.10 -41.53 13.31
C LEU A 39 -27.24 -42.06 12.45
N LEU A 40 -27.15 -43.32 12.00
CA LEU A 40 -28.20 -43.98 11.24
C LEU A 40 -29.24 -44.65 12.15
N ASP A 41 -28.91 -44.84 13.44
CA ASP A 41 -29.86 -45.36 14.42
C ASP A 41 -31.05 -44.39 14.58
N GLY A 42 -32.26 -44.90 14.34
CA GLY A 42 -33.51 -44.15 14.49
C GLY A 42 -34.01 -43.45 13.22
N VAL A 43 -33.30 -43.57 12.09
CA VAL A 43 -33.80 -43.12 10.77
C VAL A 43 -34.53 -44.28 10.09
N GLU A 44 -35.79 -44.47 10.45
CA GLU A 44 -36.66 -45.42 9.77
C GLU A 44 -37.65 -44.67 8.87
N ALA A 45 -37.52 -44.88 7.55
CA ALA A 45 -38.37 -44.28 6.54
C ALA A 45 -38.89 -45.38 5.60
N ASP A 46 -40.20 -45.37 5.35
CA ASP A 46 -40.82 -46.35 4.44
C ASP A 46 -40.39 -46.06 3.00
N PRO A 47 -39.73 -47.00 2.30
CA PRO A 47 -39.31 -46.76 0.93
C PRO A 47 -40.51 -46.63 -0.01
N PRO A 48 -40.41 -45.84 -1.09
CA PRO A 48 -41.44 -45.78 -2.12
C PRO A 48 -41.76 -47.16 -2.69
N ALA A 49 -43.04 -47.42 -2.96
CA ALA A 49 -43.48 -48.66 -3.58
C ALA A 49 -42.73 -48.95 -4.89
N GLY A 50 -42.21 -50.17 -5.03
CA GLY A 50 -41.48 -50.61 -6.23
C GLY A 50 -40.01 -50.16 -6.32
N LEU A 51 -39.47 -49.46 -5.32
CA LEU A 51 -38.06 -49.07 -5.28
C LEU A 51 -37.13 -50.29 -5.38
N PHE A 52 -37.42 -51.35 -4.64
CA PHE A 52 -36.60 -52.57 -4.62
C PHE A 52 -36.51 -53.23 -6.01
N ALA A 53 -37.65 -53.38 -6.69
CA ALA A 53 -37.69 -53.93 -8.05
C ALA A 53 -36.92 -53.08 -9.07
N ARG A 54 -36.90 -51.74 -8.89
CA ARG A 54 -36.09 -50.84 -9.73
C ARG A 54 -34.59 -51.00 -9.47
N ILE A 55 -34.19 -51.22 -8.22
CA ILE A 55 -32.79 -51.47 -7.86
C ILE A 55 -32.34 -52.80 -8.47
N GLU A 56 -33.14 -53.86 -8.36
CA GLU A 56 -32.86 -55.16 -9.00
C GLU A 56 -32.69 -54.99 -10.52
N ALA A 57 -33.63 -54.33 -11.17
CA ALA A 57 -33.55 -54.09 -12.61
C ALA A 57 -32.31 -53.26 -13.02
N ALA A 58 -31.91 -52.28 -12.21
CA ALA A 58 -30.72 -51.46 -12.49
C ALA A 58 -29.41 -52.24 -12.33
N ILE A 59 -29.32 -53.12 -11.32
CA ILE A 59 -28.15 -53.98 -11.13
C ILE A 59 -28.04 -54.99 -12.29
N ASP A 60 -29.17 -55.55 -12.71
CA ASP A 60 -29.23 -56.47 -13.84
C ASP A 60 -28.83 -55.76 -15.16
N ASP A 61 -29.24 -54.51 -15.35
CA ASP A 61 -28.92 -53.71 -16.54
C ASP A 61 -27.45 -53.25 -16.58
N GLU A 62 -26.88 -52.90 -15.42
CA GLU A 62 -25.45 -52.58 -15.27
C GLU A 62 -24.59 -53.82 -15.56
N SER A 63 -25.03 -55.00 -15.12
CA SER A 63 -24.37 -56.28 -15.44
C SER A 63 -24.49 -56.66 -16.93
N SER A 64 -25.55 -56.17 -17.60
CA SER A 64 -25.83 -56.40 -19.02
C SER A 64 -25.17 -55.36 -19.95
N GLY A 65 -24.46 -54.36 -19.40
CA GLY A 65 -23.64 -53.41 -20.15
C GLY A 65 -24.40 -52.47 -21.09
N THR A 66 -25.73 -52.33 -20.94
CA THR A 66 -26.56 -51.45 -21.78
C THR A 66 -27.12 -50.28 -20.97
N GLY A 67 -26.22 -49.53 -20.33
CA GLY A 67 -26.57 -48.32 -19.59
C GLY A 67 -27.06 -47.20 -20.51
N ALA A 68 -28.37 -47.17 -20.82
CA ALA A 68 -29.02 -45.98 -21.32
C ALA A 68 -29.17 -44.96 -20.17
N PRO A 69 -28.89 -43.65 -20.38
CA PRO A 69 -28.98 -42.67 -19.30
C PRO A 69 -30.42 -42.62 -18.77
N ALA A 70 -30.59 -42.78 -17.46
CA ALA A 70 -31.87 -42.60 -16.79
C ALA A 70 -32.44 -41.21 -17.11
N GLU A 71 -33.64 -41.18 -17.68
CA GLU A 71 -34.32 -39.96 -18.09
C GLU A 71 -34.65 -39.12 -16.85
N VAL A 72 -34.10 -37.91 -16.79
CA VAL A 72 -34.27 -36.97 -15.66
C VAL A 72 -35.73 -36.51 -15.60
N PRO A 73 -36.40 -36.59 -14.44
CA PRO A 73 -37.81 -36.19 -14.33
C PRO A 73 -38.01 -34.70 -14.66
N PRO A 74 -39.10 -34.34 -15.36
CA PRO A 74 -39.39 -32.95 -15.71
C PRO A 74 -39.68 -32.14 -14.44
N GLY A 75 -38.78 -31.22 -14.10
CA GLY A 75 -38.86 -30.38 -12.90
C GLY A 75 -37.60 -30.35 -12.04
N ALA A 76 -36.60 -31.20 -12.32
CA ALA A 76 -35.30 -31.10 -11.67
C ALA A 76 -34.52 -29.87 -12.17
N GLU A 77 -34.21 -28.94 -11.27
CA GLU A 77 -33.33 -27.81 -11.57
C GLU A 77 -31.89 -28.34 -11.69
N ILE A 78 -31.42 -28.47 -12.93
CA ILE A 78 -30.04 -28.88 -13.22
C ILE A 78 -29.13 -27.68 -12.95
N ILE A 79 -28.53 -27.64 -11.76
CA ILE A 79 -27.51 -26.65 -11.43
C ILE A 79 -26.27 -26.92 -12.29
N ASP A 80 -25.98 -25.99 -13.19
CA ASP A 80 -24.83 -26.06 -14.08
C ASP A 80 -23.54 -25.70 -13.31
N LEU A 81 -22.98 -26.72 -12.65
CA LEU A 81 -21.76 -26.62 -11.84
C LEU A 81 -20.57 -26.03 -12.61
N ALA A 82 -20.54 -26.17 -13.95
CA ALA A 82 -19.50 -25.58 -14.78
C ALA A 82 -19.56 -24.04 -14.82
N LYS A 83 -20.78 -23.47 -14.86
CA LYS A 83 -20.98 -22.00 -14.81
C LYS A 83 -20.60 -21.41 -13.46
N LEU A 84 -20.97 -22.08 -12.37
CA LEU A 84 -20.59 -21.69 -11.00
C LEU A 84 -19.07 -21.70 -10.82
N ARG A 85 -18.37 -22.73 -11.32
CA ARG A 85 -16.89 -22.78 -11.31
C ARG A 85 -16.27 -21.63 -12.08
N GLY A 86 -16.82 -21.26 -13.24
CA GLY A 86 -16.37 -20.11 -14.03
C GLY A 86 -16.56 -18.77 -13.31
N GLN A 87 -17.61 -18.63 -12.50
CA GLN A 87 -17.83 -17.46 -11.66
C GLN A 87 -16.83 -17.42 -10.49
N VAL A 88 -16.62 -18.54 -9.79
CA VAL A 88 -15.67 -18.62 -8.67
C VAL A 88 -14.24 -18.31 -9.13
N ARG A 89 -13.80 -18.81 -10.29
CA ARG A 89 -12.46 -18.51 -10.83
C ARG A 89 -12.25 -17.02 -11.11
N ARG A 90 -13.28 -16.34 -11.64
CA ARG A 90 -13.25 -14.88 -11.86
C ARG A 90 -13.19 -14.10 -10.56
N TRP A 91 -13.95 -14.52 -9.55
CA TRP A 91 -13.91 -13.93 -8.21
C TRP A 91 -12.54 -14.10 -7.52
N ARG A 92 -11.91 -15.27 -7.68
CA ARG A 92 -10.55 -15.51 -7.18
C ARG A 92 -9.50 -14.65 -7.91
N ALA A 93 -9.65 -14.44 -9.22
CA ALA A 93 -8.77 -13.55 -9.97
C ALA A 93 -8.94 -12.08 -9.53
N ALA A 94 -10.19 -11.61 -9.38
CA ALA A 94 -10.48 -10.25 -8.94
C ALA A 94 -9.93 -9.95 -7.54
N THR A 95 -10.09 -10.88 -6.60
CA THR A 95 -9.52 -10.76 -5.24
C THR A 95 -7.99 -10.78 -5.25
N GLY A 96 -7.36 -11.59 -6.10
CA GLY A 96 -5.91 -11.58 -6.30
C GLY A 96 -5.38 -10.24 -6.81
N VAL A 97 -6.04 -9.64 -7.81
CA VAL A 97 -5.68 -8.31 -8.33
C VAL A 97 -5.83 -7.24 -7.25
N ALA A 98 -6.95 -7.26 -6.51
CA ALA A 98 -7.18 -6.29 -5.43
C ALA A 98 -6.11 -6.38 -4.33
N LEU A 99 -5.70 -7.60 -3.95
CA LEU A 99 -4.64 -7.82 -2.97
C LEU A 99 -3.29 -7.29 -3.46
N ALA A 100 -2.95 -7.50 -4.75
CA ALA A 100 -1.72 -6.98 -5.34
C ALA A 100 -1.70 -5.44 -5.35
N VAL A 101 -2.83 -4.80 -5.67
CA VAL A 101 -2.95 -3.33 -5.60
C VAL A 101 -2.81 -2.83 -4.16
N ALA A 102 -3.46 -3.48 -3.20
CA ALA A 102 -3.35 -3.12 -1.79
C ALA A 102 -1.90 -3.27 -1.27
N ALA A 103 -1.21 -4.34 -1.65
CA ALA A 103 0.20 -4.54 -1.30
C ALA A 103 1.11 -3.49 -1.97
N ALA A 104 0.84 -3.15 -3.24
CA ALA A 104 1.58 -2.09 -3.93
C ALA A 104 1.38 -0.71 -3.28
N LEU A 105 0.15 -0.39 -2.88
CA LEU A 105 -0.16 0.84 -2.14
C LEU A 105 0.50 0.84 -0.75
N LEU A 106 0.49 -0.29 -0.05
CA LEU A 106 1.18 -0.42 1.23
C LEU A 106 2.69 -0.19 1.06
N LEU A 107 3.31 -0.82 0.06
CA LEU A 107 4.72 -0.58 -0.27
C LEU A 107 4.98 0.87 -0.65
N TYR A 108 4.10 1.50 -1.43
CA TYR A 108 4.22 2.92 -1.79
C TYR A 108 4.21 3.84 -0.57
N VAL A 109 3.44 3.52 0.48
CA VAL A 109 3.39 4.29 1.73
C VAL A 109 4.58 3.97 2.65
N VAL A 110 4.97 2.70 2.73
CA VAL A 110 5.94 2.20 3.72
C VAL A 110 7.39 2.40 3.26
N VAL A 111 7.69 2.24 1.96
CA VAL A 111 9.05 2.37 1.41
C VAL A 111 9.66 3.76 1.64
N PRO A 112 8.94 4.89 1.45
CA PRO A 112 9.46 6.21 1.78
C PRO A 112 9.80 6.40 3.27
N GLY A 113 9.13 5.70 4.17
CA GLY A 113 9.40 5.74 5.61
C GLY A 113 10.55 4.84 6.07
N LEU A 114 10.95 3.88 5.24
CA LEU A 114 12.08 2.96 5.47
C LEU A 114 13.39 3.44 4.83
N ALA A 115 13.34 4.43 3.94
CA ALA A 115 14.53 5.10 3.49
C ALA A 115 15.29 5.59 4.74
N PRO A 116 16.57 5.24 4.91
CA PRO A 116 17.36 5.78 6.01
C PRO A 116 17.31 7.30 5.86
N GLN A 117 16.52 7.94 6.72
CA GLN A 117 16.67 9.34 7.05
C GLN A 117 18.15 9.44 7.37
N SER A 118 18.94 10.08 6.52
CA SER A 118 20.38 10.19 6.74
C SER A 118 20.55 10.73 8.15
N ALA A 119 20.94 9.85 9.08
CA ALA A 119 21.21 10.16 10.46
C ALA A 119 22.56 10.90 10.56
N GLY A 120 22.80 11.84 9.64
CA GLY A 120 23.55 13.02 9.98
C GLY A 120 22.64 13.79 10.92
N GLU A 121 22.82 13.56 12.22
CA GLU A 121 22.49 14.45 13.33
C GLU A 121 21.70 15.66 12.85
N ALA A 122 20.37 15.64 13.01
CA ALA A 122 19.47 16.68 12.51
C ALA A 122 20.01 18.05 12.90
N ALA A 123 20.78 18.64 12.01
CA ALA A 123 21.63 19.76 12.33
C ALA A 123 20.70 20.95 12.23
N ARG A 124 20.29 21.44 13.39
CA ARG A 124 19.53 22.67 13.46
C ARG A 124 20.52 23.78 13.14
N TYR A 125 20.43 24.33 11.95
CA TYR A 125 21.24 25.50 11.62
C TYR A 125 20.43 26.75 11.87
N VAL A 126 21.09 27.74 12.48
CA VAL A 126 20.52 29.07 12.65
C VAL A 126 21.41 30.04 11.90
N ALA A 127 20.86 30.69 10.88
CA ALA A 127 21.46 31.88 10.32
C ALA A 127 20.83 33.09 11.01
N VAL A 128 21.63 33.80 11.80
CA VAL A 128 21.27 35.14 12.28
C VAL A 128 21.82 36.13 11.29
N VAL A 129 20.93 36.90 10.66
CA VAL A 129 21.34 37.89 9.65
C VAL A 129 21.35 39.26 10.34
N THR A 130 22.54 39.83 10.53
CA THR A 130 22.76 41.12 11.21
C THR A 130 23.07 42.23 10.21
N ALA A 131 22.71 43.47 10.53
CA ALA A 131 23.05 44.63 9.70
C ALA A 131 24.54 44.95 9.79
N ASP A 132 25.10 45.53 8.74
CA ASP A 132 26.52 45.94 8.64
C ASP A 132 26.94 46.96 9.71
N ASP A 133 25.98 47.64 10.37
CA ASP A 133 26.21 48.65 11.40
C ASP A 133 26.15 48.11 12.84
N GLY A 134 26.02 46.79 13.03
CA GLY A 134 25.84 46.18 14.36
C GLY A 134 24.45 46.37 14.94
N GLY A 135 23.46 46.73 14.12
CA GLY A 135 22.05 46.87 14.49
C GLY A 135 21.35 45.56 14.88
N GLN A 136 20.07 45.68 15.25
CA GLN A 136 19.24 44.55 15.69
C GLN A 136 19.10 43.50 14.58
N ALA A 137 19.06 42.21 14.97
CA ALA A 137 18.90 41.11 14.02
C ALA A 137 17.64 41.31 13.17
N GLY A 138 17.76 41.28 11.85
CA GLY A 138 16.62 41.49 10.93
C GLY A 138 15.78 40.23 10.72
N LEU A 139 16.39 39.05 10.91
CA LEU A 139 15.76 37.77 10.62
C LEU A 139 16.45 36.61 11.35
N ILE A 140 15.65 35.64 11.80
CA ILE A 140 16.13 34.32 12.22
C ILE A 140 15.67 33.29 11.19
N ILE A 141 16.60 32.56 10.58
CA ILE A 141 16.27 31.41 9.74
C ILE A 141 16.71 30.15 10.45
N GLN A 142 15.74 29.28 10.75
CA GLN A 142 15.98 27.96 11.31
C GLN A 142 15.87 26.92 10.19
N PHE A 143 16.93 26.17 9.95
CA PHE A 143 16.92 25.06 9.01
C PHE A 143 16.83 23.74 9.77
N ASP A 144 15.84 22.93 9.40
CA ASP A 144 15.75 21.53 9.80
C ASP A 144 16.16 20.66 8.62
N THR A 145 17.38 20.13 8.64
CA THR A 145 17.90 19.26 7.58
C THR A 145 17.29 17.86 7.59
N GLY A 146 16.58 17.47 8.65
CA GLY A 146 15.81 16.23 8.68
C GLY A 146 14.53 16.31 7.85
N THR A 147 13.92 17.50 7.78
CA THR A 147 12.67 17.73 7.03
C THR A 147 12.87 18.55 5.75
N GLY A 148 14.03 19.19 5.57
CA GLY A 148 14.30 20.09 4.44
C GLY A 148 13.48 21.39 4.51
N ILE A 149 13.08 21.79 5.72
CA ILE A 149 12.23 22.96 5.97
C ILE A 149 13.08 24.07 6.58
N ALA A 150 13.04 25.26 5.97
CA ALA A 150 13.53 26.49 6.57
C ALA A 150 12.35 27.27 7.16
N THR A 151 12.38 27.53 8.46
CA THR A 151 11.44 28.46 9.10
C THR A 151 12.08 29.83 9.15
N VAL A 152 11.48 30.78 8.45
CA VAL A 152 11.95 32.15 8.38
C VAL A 152 11.09 33.02 9.28
N ILE A 153 11.72 33.67 10.27
CA ILE A 153 11.03 34.51 11.26
C ILE A 153 11.47 35.97 11.06
N PRO A 154 10.64 36.82 10.41
CA PRO A 154 10.88 38.26 10.31
C PRO A 154 10.92 38.89 11.70
N VAL A 155 12.00 39.65 12.00
CA VAL A 155 12.11 40.41 13.25
C VAL A 155 11.41 41.78 13.10
N THR A 156 11.37 42.32 11.87
CA THR A 156 10.68 43.57 11.54
C THR A 156 9.99 43.48 10.18
N ALA A 157 8.85 44.15 10.02
CA ALA A 157 8.18 44.29 8.72
C ALA A 157 8.93 45.26 7.79
N PRO A 158 8.87 45.07 6.46
CA PRO A 158 9.49 45.99 5.51
C PRO A 158 8.79 47.37 5.53
N PRO A 159 9.50 48.46 5.18
CA PRO A 159 8.89 49.78 4.96
C PRO A 159 7.77 49.75 3.91
N SER A 160 6.83 50.70 3.98
CA SER A 160 5.73 50.81 3.02
C SER A 160 6.23 50.91 1.57
N GLY A 161 5.66 50.11 0.67
CA GLY A 161 6.04 50.06 -0.75
C GLY A 161 7.35 49.30 -1.03
N LYS A 162 7.83 48.52 -0.06
CA LYS A 162 9.02 47.67 -0.17
C LYS A 162 8.70 46.24 0.24
N SER A 163 9.53 45.30 -0.19
CA SER A 163 9.44 43.89 0.18
C SER A 163 10.83 43.36 0.54
N TYR A 164 10.91 42.43 1.48
CA TYR A 164 12.14 41.69 1.69
C TYR A 164 12.19 40.48 0.76
N GLU A 165 13.34 40.26 0.15
CA GLU A 165 13.61 39.08 -0.67
C GLU A 165 14.80 38.32 -0.11
N ILE A 166 14.67 37.00 -0.02
CA ILE A 166 15.72 36.11 0.46
C ILE A 166 16.51 35.54 -0.72
N TRP A 167 17.83 35.47 -0.53
CA TRP A 167 18.76 34.98 -1.52
C TRP A 167 19.70 33.97 -0.89
N THR A 168 20.16 33.03 -1.71
CA THR A 168 21.25 32.13 -1.37
C THR A 168 22.34 32.20 -2.41
N VAL A 169 23.59 32.05 -1.97
CA VAL A 169 24.73 31.81 -2.85
C VAL A 169 25.20 30.37 -2.61
N PRO A 170 24.86 29.43 -3.50
CA PRO A 170 25.33 28.05 -3.40
C PRO A 170 26.87 27.97 -3.39
N ALA A 171 27.41 26.91 -2.78
CA ALA A 171 28.86 26.68 -2.77
C ALA A 171 29.40 26.60 -4.21
N GLY A 172 30.39 27.43 -4.53
CA GLY A 172 31.00 27.52 -5.87
C GLY A 172 30.24 28.39 -6.88
N ALA A 173 29.08 28.95 -6.51
CA ALA A 173 28.37 29.92 -7.33
C ALA A 173 28.86 31.35 -7.04
N THR A 174 28.82 32.21 -8.07
CA THR A 174 29.13 33.65 -7.94
C THR A 174 27.90 34.54 -8.01
N ARG A 175 26.75 33.98 -8.42
CA ARG A 175 25.48 34.71 -8.53
C ARG A 175 24.50 34.23 -7.45
N PRO A 176 23.89 35.16 -6.69
CA PRO A 176 22.79 34.82 -5.80
C PRO A 176 21.59 34.27 -6.57
N VAL A 177 20.87 33.34 -5.93
CA VAL A 177 19.61 32.79 -6.41
C VAL A 177 18.52 33.23 -5.45
N SER A 178 17.44 33.82 -5.97
CA SER A 178 16.28 34.20 -5.17
C SER A 178 15.57 32.95 -4.66
N LEU A 179 15.26 32.96 -3.37
CA LEU A 179 14.39 31.99 -2.70
C LEU A 179 12.96 32.52 -2.50
N GLY A 180 12.71 33.75 -2.96
CA GLY A 180 11.40 34.40 -2.96
C GLY A 180 11.22 35.50 -1.93
N LEU A 181 10.02 36.08 -1.92
CA LEU A 181 9.65 37.18 -1.03
C LEU A 181 9.33 36.66 0.37
N LEU A 182 9.79 37.40 1.38
CA LEU A 182 9.47 37.13 2.77
C LEU A 182 8.11 37.75 3.13
N PRO A 183 7.14 36.95 3.60
CA PRO A 183 5.88 37.48 4.12
C PRO A 183 6.11 38.21 5.46
N GLN A 184 5.10 38.96 5.90
CA GLN A 184 5.15 39.69 7.18
C GLN A 184 5.10 38.75 8.39
N ASP A 185 4.54 37.55 8.22
CA ASP A 185 4.46 36.51 9.23
C ASP A 185 5.54 35.43 9.01
N ALA A 186 5.77 34.60 10.02
CA ALA A 186 6.69 33.47 9.89
C ALA A 186 6.21 32.49 8.80
N VAL A 187 7.14 32.08 7.94
CA VAL A 187 6.85 31.15 6.83
C VAL A 187 7.77 29.94 6.84
N ALA A 188 7.19 28.78 6.55
CA ALA A 188 7.93 27.56 6.29
C ALA A 188 8.19 27.43 4.79
N ILE A 189 9.46 27.50 4.40
CA ILE A 189 9.90 27.29 3.02
C ILE A 189 10.44 25.86 2.91
N LYS A 190 9.94 25.10 1.94
CA LYS A 190 10.38 23.72 1.68
C LYS A 190 11.44 23.70 0.58
N GLY A 191 12.36 22.73 0.65
CA GLY A 191 13.31 22.45 -0.42
C GLY A 191 14.52 23.37 -0.44
N ILE A 192 14.82 24.05 0.68
CA ILE A 192 16.10 24.70 0.86
C ILE A 192 17.08 23.67 1.40
N ASP A 193 18.01 23.24 0.55
CA ASP A 193 19.15 22.45 0.96
C ASP A 193 20.18 23.40 1.58
N ALA A 194 20.37 23.31 2.89
CA ALA A 194 21.29 24.15 3.64
C ALA A 194 22.61 23.40 3.86
N ALA A 195 23.64 23.80 3.14
CA ALA A 195 25.00 23.31 3.34
C ALA A 195 25.73 24.12 4.43
N PRO A 196 26.70 23.52 5.14
CA PRO A 196 27.65 24.27 5.96
C PRO A 196 28.30 25.40 5.16
N ASP A 197 28.49 26.56 5.78
CA ASP A 197 29.07 27.77 5.17
C ASP A 197 28.28 28.40 4.00
N GLN A 198 27.07 27.91 3.71
CA GLN A 198 26.20 28.55 2.71
C GLN A 198 25.86 29.98 3.14
N LEU A 199 25.95 30.90 2.19
CA LEU A 199 25.66 32.30 2.43
C LEU A 199 24.20 32.58 2.11
N PHE A 200 23.48 33.11 3.09
CA PHE A 200 22.16 33.68 2.90
C PHE A 200 22.25 35.20 3.01
N ALA A 201 21.48 35.87 2.17
CA ALA A 201 21.38 37.33 2.15
C ALA A 201 19.92 37.75 2.05
N ILE A 202 19.64 38.93 2.58
CA ILE A 202 18.34 39.59 2.46
C ILE A 202 18.59 40.97 1.86
N SER A 203 17.78 41.31 0.87
CA SER A 203 17.75 42.66 0.32
C SER A 203 16.41 43.33 0.54
N LEU A 204 16.46 44.67 0.53
CA LEU A 204 15.26 45.47 0.38
C LEU A 204 14.95 45.66 -1.09
N GLU A 205 13.78 45.18 -1.49
CA GLU A 205 13.33 45.25 -2.87
C GLU A 205 12.15 46.22 -3.00
N PRO A 206 11.89 46.74 -4.21
CA PRO A 206 10.60 47.33 -4.53
C PRO A 206 9.44 46.37 -4.23
N GLU A 207 8.23 46.91 -4.12
CA GLU A 207 7.03 46.09 -4.02
C GLU A 207 6.97 45.05 -5.17
N GLY A 208 6.88 43.77 -4.80
CA GLY A 208 6.90 42.66 -5.76
C GLY A 208 8.28 42.01 -6.00
N GLY A 209 9.36 42.53 -5.41
CA GLY A 209 10.70 41.91 -5.47
C GLY A 209 11.66 42.56 -6.44
N SER A 210 12.81 41.91 -6.64
CA SER A 210 13.87 42.43 -7.50
C SER A 210 13.44 42.48 -8.97
N PRO A 211 13.49 43.67 -9.61
CA PRO A 211 13.18 43.79 -11.03
C PRO A 211 14.29 43.22 -11.93
N THR A 212 15.49 42.95 -11.38
CA THR A 212 16.67 42.55 -12.16
C THR A 212 17.08 41.08 -11.94
N GLY A 213 16.44 40.39 -10.99
CA GLY A 213 16.87 39.06 -10.57
C GLY A 213 18.21 39.05 -9.81
N GLN A 214 18.63 40.21 -9.30
CA GLN A 214 19.77 40.39 -8.40
C GLN A 214 19.37 41.23 -7.18
N PRO A 215 20.01 41.06 -6.01
CA PRO A 215 19.70 41.86 -4.84
C PRO A 215 19.89 43.35 -5.12
N THR A 216 18.84 44.17 -4.94
CA THR A 216 18.90 45.62 -5.23
C THR A 216 19.70 46.36 -4.16
N GLU A 217 19.35 46.14 -2.88
CA GLU A 217 20.04 46.73 -1.72
C GLU A 217 20.25 45.63 -0.65
N PRO A 218 21.42 44.96 -0.61
CA PRO A 218 21.73 44.00 0.44
C PRO A 218 21.79 44.72 1.79
N LEU A 219 20.87 44.40 2.69
CA LEU A 219 20.80 45.00 4.02
C LEU A 219 21.45 44.10 5.08
N TYR A 220 21.35 42.79 4.88
CA TYR A 220 21.72 41.80 5.86
C TYR A 220 22.37 40.61 5.16
N HIS A 221 23.50 40.14 5.69
CA HIS A 221 24.11 38.87 5.28
C HIS A 221 24.48 38.03 6.50
N GLY A 222 24.46 36.72 6.35
CA GLY A 222 24.75 35.80 7.44
C GLY A 222 25.16 34.44 6.90
N ARG A 223 26.08 33.78 7.58
CA ARG A 223 26.43 32.39 7.28
C ARG A 223 25.61 31.46 8.15
N VAL A 224 25.31 30.31 7.59
CA VAL A 224 24.69 29.21 8.31
C VAL A 224 25.67 28.71 9.38
N VAL A 225 25.30 28.85 10.65
CA VAL A 225 26.06 28.29 11.78
C VAL A 225 25.30 27.10 12.33
N ARG A 226 26.02 26.01 12.57
CA ARG A 226 25.47 24.81 13.21
C ARG A 226 25.18 25.11 14.67
N VAL A 227 23.97 24.78 15.13
CA VAL A 227 23.63 24.79 16.55
C VAL A 227 23.73 23.37 17.06
N GLU A 228 24.56 23.16 18.08
CA GLU A 228 24.66 21.91 18.84
C GLU A 228 23.44 21.71 19.76
#